data_AF-A0A1B8V7S3-F1
#
_entry.id   AF-A0A1B8V7S3-F1
#
_cell.length_a   1.000
_cell.length_b   1.000
_cell.length_c   1.000
_cell.angle_alpha   90.00
_cell.angle_beta   90.00
_cell.angle_gamma   90.00
#
_symmetry.space_group_name_H-M   'P 1'
#
loop_
_entity.id
_entity.type
_entity.pdbx_description
1 polymer ?
#
loop_
_entity_poly.entity_id
_entity_poly.type
_entity_poly.pdbx_seq_one_letter_code
_entity_poly.pdbx_strand_id
1 'polypeptide(L)'
;MKKPPGFDRFLKLASRFIAGGRVPALLFAVARKSGRVKLARTDLKLLQELLVAWVRGDYRGISSQALVSVVAALLYFLSPVDLVPDWLLGVGFLDDLAVLAWVVRRWQSEIDAFKVWRDAQGVETREALKQLPPPEAIQRL
;
A
#
# COMPACT_ATOMS: atom_id res chain seq x y z
N MET A 1 -1.12 -9.12 17.93
CA MET A 1 -0.23 -9.87 17.00
C MET A 1 1.14 -9.20 16.93
N LYS A 2 2.21 -9.99 16.86
CA LYS A 2 3.59 -9.49 16.71
C LYS A 2 3.81 -9.00 15.27
N LYS A 3 4.59 -7.93 15.12
CA LYS A 3 4.98 -7.35 13.83
C LYS A 3 5.97 -8.25 13.08
N PRO A 4 5.94 -8.31 11.73
CA PRO A 4 6.93 -9.04 10.95
C PRO A 4 8.36 -8.58 11.25
N PRO A 5 9.35 -9.48 11.22
CA PRO A 5 10.75 -9.12 11.42
C PRO A 5 11.22 -8.15 10.32
N GLY A 6 12.11 -7.22 10.64
CA GLY A 6 12.66 -6.26 9.67
C GLY A 6 11.70 -5.12 9.25
N PHE A 7 10.40 -5.21 9.54
CA PHE A 7 9.39 -4.23 9.09
C PHE A 7 9.63 -2.80 9.62
N ASP A 8 10.36 -2.63 10.73
CA ASP A 8 10.74 -1.33 11.28
C ASP A 8 11.52 -0.45 10.29
N ARG A 9 12.35 -1.05 9.45
CA ARG A 9 13.10 -0.31 8.43
C ARG A 9 12.14 0.33 7.42
N PHE A 10 11.13 -0.42 7.02
CA PHE A 10 10.11 0.02 6.08
C PHE A 10 9.18 1.06 6.69
N LEU A 11 8.86 0.99 8.00
CA LEU A 11 8.13 2.05 8.70
C LEU A 11 8.89 3.39 8.67
N LYS A 12 10.21 3.37 8.89
CA LYS A 12 11.05 4.57 8.80
C LYS A 12 11.09 5.12 7.36
N LEU A 13 11.29 4.25 6.37
CA LEU A 13 11.29 4.64 4.96
C LEU A 13 9.93 5.21 4.54
N ALA A 14 8.84 4.57 4.93
CA ALA A 14 7.48 5.01 4.65
C ALA A 14 7.19 6.39 5.21
N SER A 15 7.62 6.66 6.44
CA SER A 15 7.48 7.99 7.07
C SER A 15 8.18 9.07 6.25
N ARG A 16 9.41 8.80 5.77
CA ARG A 16 10.15 9.72 4.89
C ARG A 16 9.50 9.87 3.51
N PHE A 17 8.93 8.80 3.01
CA PHE A 17 8.28 8.77 1.70
C PHE A 17 6.99 9.60 1.69
N ILE A 18 6.20 9.49 2.78
CA ILE A 18 5.01 10.31 3.02
C ILE A 18 5.40 11.78 3.19
N ALA A 19 6.37 12.07 4.08
CA ALA A 19 6.80 13.43 4.35
C ALA A 19 7.37 14.15 3.12
N GLY A 20 8.01 13.41 2.21
CA GLY A 20 8.53 13.97 0.96
C GLY A 20 7.57 13.90 -0.23
N GLY A 21 6.28 13.61 0.00
CA GLY A 21 5.27 13.57 -1.06
C GLY A 21 5.51 12.51 -2.14
N ARG A 22 6.28 11.45 -1.86
CA ARG A 22 6.65 10.49 -2.92
C ARG A 22 5.58 9.41 -3.15
N VAL A 23 4.52 9.36 -2.32
CA VAL A 23 3.46 8.33 -2.35
C VAL A 23 2.90 8.04 -3.76
N PRO A 24 2.68 9.03 -4.65
CA PRO A 24 2.26 8.73 -6.02
C PRO A 24 3.25 7.84 -6.79
N ALA A 25 4.56 8.05 -6.65
CA ALA A 25 5.58 7.23 -7.31
C ALA A 25 5.56 5.76 -6.83
N LEU A 26 5.26 5.55 -5.54
CA LEU A 26 5.06 4.21 -4.97
C LEU A 26 3.84 3.53 -5.62
N LEU A 27 2.73 4.24 -5.78
CA LEU A 27 1.53 3.70 -6.43
C LEU A 27 1.81 3.24 -7.86
N PHE A 28 2.55 4.03 -8.65
CA PHE A 28 2.97 3.64 -10.01
C PHE A 28 3.86 2.40 -10.02
N ALA A 29 4.83 2.33 -9.12
CA ALA A 29 5.72 1.18 -9.04
C ALA A 29 4.96 -0.08 -8.60
N VAL A 30 4.04 0.01 -7.64
CA VAL A 30 3.18 -1.11 -7.18
C VAL A 30 2.33 -1.62 -8.34
N ALA A 31 1.66 -0.73 -9.07
CA ALA A 31 0.81 -1.11 -10.19
C ALA A 31 1.60 -1.84 -11.30
N ARG A 32 2.84 -1.41 -11.57
CA ARG A 32 3.73 -2.08 -12.53
C ARG A 32 4.12 -3.49 -12.08
N LYS A 33 4.33 -3.71 -10.77
CA LYS A 33 4.70 -5.03 -10.20
C LYS A 33 3.48 -5.96 -10.05
N SER A 34 2.32 -5.43 -9.67
CA SER A 34 1.10 -6.20 -9.38
C SER A 34 0.47 -6.89 -10.59
N GLY A 35 0.81 -6.47 -11.82
CA GLY A 35 0.42 -7.18 -13.04
C GLY A 35 0.85 -8.66 -13.04
N ARG A 36 1.92 -9.02 -12.30
CA ARG A 36 2.54 -10.35 -12.28
C ARG A 36 2.08 -11.27 -11.14
N VAL A 37 1.37 -10.76 -10.12
CA VAL A 37 0.99 -11.54 -8.91
C VAL A 37 -0.53 -11.68 -8.84
N LYS A 38 -1.06 -12.91 -8.79
CA LYS A 38 -2.53 -13.19 -8.72
C LYS A 38 -3.06 -13.34 -7.28
N LEU A 39 -2.26 -13.87 -6.35
CA LEU A 39 -2.72 -14.33 -5.04
C LEU A 39 -2.96 -13.21 -3.99
N ALA A 40 -2.50 -11.99 -4.24
CA ALA A 40 -2.61 -10.83 -3.34
C ALA A 40 -3.56 -9.72 -3.83
N ARG A 41 -4.20 -9.91 -4.99
CA ARG A 41 -4.71 -8.79 -5.79
C ARG A 41 -5.76 -7.96 -5.07
N THR A 42 -6.60 -8.56 -4.24
CA THR A 42 -7.72 -7.86 -3.59
C THR A 42 -7.24 -6.87 -2.53
N ASP A 43 -6.44 -7.33 -1.57
CA ASP A 43 -5.92 -6.46 -0.50
C ASP A 43 -4.97 -5.41 -1.07
N LEU A 44 -4.10 -5.80 -2.01
CA LEU A 44 -3.20 -4.87 -2.67
C LEU A 44 -3.95 -3.78 -3.44
N LYS A 45 -5.06 -4.13 -4.12
CA LYS A 45 -5.90 -3.15 -4.81
C LYS A 45 -6.61 -2.22 -3.83
N LEU A 46 -7.13 -2.76 -2.73
CA LEU A 46 -7.78 -1.97 -1.70
C LEU A 46 -6.83 -0.95 -1.07
N LEU A 47 -5.61 -1.37 -0.73
CA LEU A 47 -4.59 -0.48 -0.18
C LEU A 47 -4.14 0.59 -1.19
N GLN A 48 -4.09 0.25 -2.48
CA GLN A 48 -3.84 1.24 -3.54
C GLN A 48 -4.97 2.26 -3.62
N GLU A 49 -6.24 1.84 -3.71
CA GLU A 49 -7.40 2.74 -3.74
C GLU A 49 -7.41 3.68 -2.52
N LEU A 50 -7.07 3.15 -1.34
CA LEU A 50 -6.93 3.95 -0.11
C LEU A 50 -5.88 5.06 -0.25
N LEU A 51 -4.70 4.70 -0.75
CA LEU A 51 -3.63 5.68 -0.96
C LEU A 51 -3.94 6.66 -2.09
N VAL A 52 -4.67 6.26 -3.14
CA VAL A 52 -5.16 7.18 -4.17
C VAL A 52 -6.11 8.21 -3.57
N ALA A 53 -7.11 7.77 -2.80
CA ALA A 53 -8.05 8.66 -2.11
C ALA A 53 -7.31 9.59 -1.12
N TRP A 54 -6.30 9.07 -0.44
CA TRP A 54 -5.47 9.86 0.46
C TRP A 54 -4.61 10.88 -0.30
N VAL A 55 -3.94 10.50 -1.39
CA VAL A 55 -3.16 11.46 -2.19
C VAL A 55 -4.05 12.59 -2.74
N ARG A 56 -5.26 12.26 -3.20
CA ARG A 56 -6.19 13.24 -3.80
C ARG A 56 -6.82 14.21 -2.82
N GLY A 57 -6.94 13.85 -1.54
CA GLY A 57 -7.69 14.66 -0.57
C GLY A 57 -9.03 14.06 -0.18
N ASP A 58 -9.57 13.17 -1.02
CA ASP A 58 -10.91 12.60 -0.91
C ASP A 58 -11.15 11.86 0.41
N TYR A 59 -10.11 11.20 0.95
CA TYR A 59 -10.19 10.46 2.20
C TYR A 59 -9.07 10.83 3.18
N ARG A 60 -9.45 11.19 4.42
CA ARG A 60 -8.55 11.51 5.53
C ARG A 60 -8.87 10.74 6.82
N GLY A 61 -9.79 9.78 6.76
CA GLY A 61 -10.23 8.99 7.93
C GLY A 61 -9.26 7.90 8.41
N ILE A 62 -8.03 7.87 7.88
CA ILE A 62 -6.98 6.93 8.28
C ILE A 62 -5.99 7.62 9.24
N SER A 63 -5.61 6.92 10.31
CA SER A 63 -4.59 7.37 11.25
C SER A 63 -3.21 7.42 10.61
N SER A 64 -2.34 8.30 11.10
CA SER A 64 -0.96 8.39 10.60
C SER A 64 -0.19 7.08 10.75
N GLN A 65 -0.46 6.30 11.81
CA GLN A 65 0.20 5.02 12.06
C GLN A 65 -0.24 3.94 11.06
N ALA A 66 -1.53 3.89 10.74
CA ALA A 66 -2.06 3.01 9.72
C ALA A 66 -1.53 3.39 8.33
N LEU A 67 -1.57 4.68 7.99
CA LEU A 67 -1.04 5.18 6.72
C LEU A 67 0.44 4.81 6.52
N VAL A 68 1.28 5.06 7.53
CA VAL A 68 2.71 4.69 7.49
C VAL A 68 2.87 3.18 7.33
N SER A 69 2.06 2.36 8.01
CA SER A 69 2.10 0.90 7.89
C SER A 69 1.70 0.41 6.50
N VAL A 70 0.69 1.02 5.89
CA VAL A 70 0.25 0.70 4.52
C VAL A 70 1.35 1.03 3.52
N VAL A 71 1.92 2.24 3.59
CA VAL A 71 3.03 2.66 2.73
C VAL A 71 4.25 1.74 2.93
N ALA A 72 4.55 1.35 4.17
CA ALA A 72 5.64 0.43 4.49
C ALA A 72 5.43 -0.96 3.87
N ALA A 73 4.22 -1.52 3.94
CA ALA A 73 3.91 -2.81 3.32
C ALA A 73 4.01 -2.76 1.80
N LEU A 74 3.61 -1.65 1.17
CA LEU A 74 3.77 -1.49 -0.28
C LEU A 74 5.25 -1.32 -0.68
N LEU A 75 6.05 -0.59 0.10
CA LEU A 75 7.50 -0.50 -0.10
C LEU A 75 8.17 -1.87 0.07
N TYR A 76 7.76 -2.64 1.07
CA TYR A 76 8.20 -4.02 1.28
C TYR A 76 7.90 -4.87 0.04
N PHE A 77 6.63 -4.86 -0.40
CA PHE A 77 6.19 -5.57 -1.60
C PHE A 77 6.95 -5.16 -2.86
N LEU A 78 7.45 -3.93 -2.95
CA LEU A 78 8.24 -3.46 -4.09
C LEU A 78 9.71 -3.81 -4.05
N SER A 79 10.25 -4.12 -2.87
CA SER A 79 11.66 -4.44 -2.70
C SER A 79 12.07 -5.53 -3.70
N PRO A 80 13.15 -5.34 -4.48
CA PRO A 80 13.74 -6.40 -5.27
C PRO A 80 14.38 -7.39 -4.28
N VAL A 81 13.62 -8.39 -3.82
CA VAL A 81 14.14 -9.65 -3.24
C VAL A 81 14.62 -9.63 -1.76
N ASP A 82 14.75 -8.49 -1.07
CA ASP A 82 15.83 -8.41 -0.06
C ASP A 82 15.47 -8.37 1.45
N LEU A 83 15.36 -9.55 2.08
CA LEU A 83 15.86 -9.74 3.46
C LEU A 83 16.34 -11.18 3.78
N VAL A 84 16.42 -12.07 2.79
CA VAL A 84 16.84 -13.48 2.97
C VAL A 84 18.00 -13.77 2.00
N PRO A 85 19.18 -14.23 2.48
CA PRO A 85 20.28 -14.66 1.61
C PRO A 85 19.88 -15.85 0.72
N ASP A 86 20.50 -15.96 -0.45
CA ASP A 86 20.30 -16.96 -1.50
C ASP A 86 20.31 -18.46 -1.09
N TRP A 87 19.16 -19.02 -0.66
CA TRP A 87 18.99 -20.49 -0.61
C TRP A 87 17.59 -21.03 -0.96
N LEU A 88 16.63 -20.19 -1.37
CA LEU A 88 15.25 -20.64 -1.60
C LEU A 88 14.65 -20.05 -2.88
N LEU A 89 15.18 -20.47 -4.03
CA LEU A 89 14.67 -20.22 -5.38
C LEU A 89 13.27 -20.84 -5.57
N GLY A 90 12.25 -20.32 -4.89
CA GLY A 90 10.86 -20.78 -5.03
C GLY A 90 9.79 -20.18 -4.13
N VAL A 91 10.10 -19.43 -3.05
CA VAL A 91 9.08 -19.07 -2.02
C VAL A 91 9.04 -17.58 -1.63
N GLY A 92 9.80 -16.70 -2.30
CA GLY A 92 9.93 -15.28 -1.91
C GLY A 92 8.62 -14.47 -1.85
N PHE A 93 7.57 -14.87 -2.57
CA PHE A 93 6.29 -14.14 -2.56
C PHE A 93 5.48 -14.32 -1.28
N LEU A 94 5.66 -15.43 -0.54
CA LEU A 94 4.79 -15.76 0.60
C LEU A 94 4.98 -14.79 1.77
N ASP A 95 6.20 -14.30 1.97
CA ASP A 95 6.52 -13.37 3.05
C ASP A 95 5.95 -11.96 2.80
N ASP A 96 5.98 -11.48 1.55
CA ASP A 96 5.31 -10.23 1.16
C ASP A 96 3.79 -10.28 1.42
N LEU A 97 3.16 -11.42 1.11
CA LEU A 97 1.73 -11.65 1.39
C LEU A 97 1.46 -11.64 2.90
N ALA A 98 2.36 -12.23 3.70
CA ALA A 98 2.22 -12.25 5.14
C ALA A 98 2.32 -10.84 5.75
N VAL A 99 3.20 -9.98 5.22
CA VAL A 99 3.31 -8.57 5.63
C VAL A 99 2.05 -7.78 5.26
N LEU A 100 1.54 -7.94 4.04
CA LEU A 100 0.29 -7.31 3.60
C LEU A 100 -0.89 -7.76 4.47
N ALA A 101 -1.07 -9.07 4.64
CA ALA A 101 -2.12 -9.63 5.47
C ALA A 101 -2.01 -9.18 6.93
N TRP A 102 -0.79 -9.07 7.45
CA TRP A 102 -0.55 -8.54 8.79
C TRP A 102 -0.96 -7.07 8.92
N VAL A 103 -0.61 -6.21 7.95
CA VAL A 103 -1.03 -4.80 7.95
C VAL A 103 -2.55 -4.70 7.87
N VAL A 104 -3.17 -5.46 6.98
CA VAL A 104 -4.63 -5.48 6.83
C VAL A 104 -5.30 -5.87 8.13
N ARG A 105 -4.85 -6.96 8.74
CA ARG A 105 -5.42 -7.45 10.01
C ARG A 105 -5.15 -6.52 11.18
N ARG A 106 -3.98 -5.87 11.22
CA ARG A 106 -3.62 -4.92 12.30
C ARG A 106 -4.48 -3.66 12.24
N TRP A 107 -4.77 -3.17 11.04
CA TRP A 107 -5.52 -1.94 10.82
C TRP A 107 -6.92 -2.21 10.26
N GLN A 108 -7.48 -3.38 10.59
CA GLN A 108 -8.74 -3.88 10.03
C GLN A 108 -9.87 -2.86 10.15
N SER A 109 -10.05 -2.27 11.34
CA SER A 109 -11.10 -1.27 11.58
C SER A 109 -10.97 -0.03 10.70
N GLU A 110 -9.75 0.45 10.45
CA GLU A 110 -9.51 1.61 9.59
C GLU A 110 -9.71 1.28 8.11
N ILE A 111 -9.30 0.08 7.71
CA ILE A 111 -9.49 -0.42 6.34
C ILE A 111 -10.97 -0.68 6.06
N ASP A 112 -11.72 -1.17 7.04
CA ASP A 112 -13.16 -1.35 6.92
C ASP A 112 -13.89 -0.01 6.89
N ALA A 113 -13.47 0.97 7.69
CA ALA A 113 -13.98 2.34 7.58
C ALA A 113 -13.75 2.92 6.18
N PHE A 114 -12.57 2.69 5.58
CA PHE A 114 -12.31 3.07 4.20
C PHE A 114 -13.22 2.34 3.20
N LYS A 115 -13.45 1.03 3.36
CA LYS A 115 -14.38 0.27 2.49
C LYS A 115 -15.78 0.86 2.55
N VAL A 116 -16.30 1.12 3.76
CA VAL A 116 -17.62 1.73 3.96
C VAL A 116 -17.69 3.09 3.26
N TRP A 117 -16.69 3.94 3.46
CA TRP A 117 -16.62 5.24 2.80
C TRP A 117 -16.59 5.10 1.27
N ARG A 118 -15.73 4.23 0.74
CA ARG A 118 -15.55 3.99 -0.70
C ARG A 118 -16.84 3.47 -1.33
N ASP A 119 -17.51 2.56 -0.66
CA ASP A 119 -18.71 1.90 -1.17
C ASP A 119 -19.94 2.81 -1.12
N ALA A 120 -19.92 3.85 -0.29
CA ALA A 120 -20.89 4.94 -0.29
C ALA A 120 -20.66 5.98 -1.40
N GLN A 121 -19.52 5.95 -2.10
CA GLN A 121 -19.26 6.87 -3.21
C GLN A 121 -20.00 6.45 -4.50
N GLY A 122 -20.27 7.41 -5.37
CA GLY A 122 -20.80 7.16 -6.70
C GLY A 122 -19.88 6.30 -7.57
N VAL A 123 -20.44 5.67 -8.61
CA VAL A 123 -19.69 4.79 -9.52
C VAL A 123 -18.49 5.50 -10.13
N GLU A 124 -18.66 6.75 -10.56
CA GLU A 124 -17.58 7.57 -11.13
C GLU A 124 -16.39 7.72 -10.18
N THR A 125 -16.63 8.10 -8.92
CA THR A 125 -15.58 8.22 -7.90
C THR A 125 -14.89 6.88 -7.66
N ARG A 126 -15.65 5.79 -7.55
CA ARG A 126 -15.09 4.44 -7.34
C ARG A 126 -14.23 3.97 -8.51
N GLU A 127 -14.63 4.26 -9.75
CA GLU A 127 -13.81 3.98 -10.93
C GLU A 127 -12.56 4.88 -10.95
N ALA A 128 -12.70 6.15 -10.58
CA ALA A 128 -11.58 7.08 -10.51
C ALA A 128 -10.52 6.65 -9.48
N LEU A 129 -10.91 6.01 -8.37
CA LEU A 129 -9.98 5.48 -7.35
C LEU A 129 -9.17 4.27 -7.85
N LYS A 130 -9.69 3.52 -8.83
CA LYS A 130 -8.95 2.42 -9.47
C LYS A 130 -7.87 2.94 -10.42
N GLN A 131 -8.00 4.19 -10.85
CA GLN A 131 -7.03 4.86 -11.72
C GLN A 131 -5.96 5.53 -10.87
N LEU A 132 -4.70 5.29 -11.23
CA LEU A 132 -3.57 5.96 -10.57
C LEU A 132 -3.69 7.48 -10.76
N PRO A 133 -3.27 8.30 -9.78
CA PRO A 133 -3.21 9.74 -9.96
C PRO A 133 -2.31 10.07 -11.17
N PRO A 134 -2.64 11.08 -11.98
CA PRO A 134 -1.84 11.43 -13.14
C PRO A 134 -0.40 11.79 -12.72
N PRO A 135 0.61 11.59 -13.59
CA PRO A 135 2.00 11.88 -13.27
C PRO A 135 2.25 13.32 -12.78
N GLU A 136 1.38 14.25 -13.16
CA GLU A 136 1.43 15.65 -12.70
C GLU A 136 1.24 15.80 -11.19
N ALA A 137 0.54 14.85 -10.54
CA ALA A 137 0.44 14.80 -9.08
C ALA A 137 1.77 14.48 -8.40
N ILE A 138 2.76 13.93 -9.14
CA ILE A 138 4.14 13.72 -8.66
C ILE A 138 4.91 15.06 -8.62
N GLN A 139 4.54 16.03 -9.45
CA GLN A 139 5.30 17.28 -9.65
C GLN A 139 4.90 18.42 -8.71
N ARG A 140 3.79 18.27 -7.97
CA ARG A 140 3.27 19.29 -7.03
C ARG A 140 3.68 19.05 -5.56
N LEU A 141 4.72 18.24 -5.34
CA LEU A 141 5.23 17.82 -4.04
C LEU A 141 6.73 18.14 -3.95
#